data_AF-A0A392TXJ1-F1
#
_entry.id   AF-A0A392TXJ1-F1
#
_cell.length_a   1.000
_cell.length_b   1.000
_cell.length_c   1.000
_cell.angle_alpha   90.00
_cell.angle_beta   90.00
_cell.angle_gamma   90.00
#
_symmetry.space_group_name_H-M   'P 1'
#
loop_
_entity.id
_entity.type
_entity.pdbx_description
1 polymer ?
#
loop_
_entity_poly.entity_id
_entity_poly.type
_entity_poly.pdbx_seq_one_letter_code
_entity_poly.pdbx_strand_id
1 'polypeptide(L)' 'VSHWFWSGDGWASATNTGNLLFSTGVIDFAGSGVVHMVGGIAGLWGALIEGPRIGRFDHSGRAVTLRGHSASLVVL' A
#
# COMPACT_ATOMS: atom_id res chain seq x y z
N VAL A 1 0.65 11.97 1.23
CA VAL A 1 1.86 11.21 0.83
C VAL A 1 2.37 11.62 -0.55
N SER A 2 1.53 11.64 -1.60
CA SER A 2 1.95 12.06 -2.95
C SER A 2 2.63 13.43 -3.00
N HIS A 3 2.01 14.46 -2.41
CA HIS A 3 2.61 15.80 -2.33
C HIS A 3 3.98 15.79 -1.63
N TRP A 4 4.18 14.94 -0.63
CA TRP A 4 5.43 14.91 0.13
C TRP A 4 6.60 14.38 -0.70
N PHE A 5 6.35 13.38 -1.56
CA PHE A 5 7.38 12.67 -2.32
C PHE A 5 7.57 13.23 -3.74
N TRP A 6 6.49 13.61 -4.42
CA TRP A 6 6.50 13.95 -5.85
C TRP A 6 6.38 15.43 -6.17
N SER A 7 5.91 16.25 -5.24
CA SER A 7 5.91 17.69 -5.47
C SER A 7 7.33 18.25 -5.38
N GLY A 8 7.64 19.26 -6.20
CA GLY A 8 8.93 19.95 -6.15
C GLY A 8 9.18 20.65 -4.80
N ASP A 9 8.11 21.07 -4.13
CA ASP A 9 8.12 21.67 -2.79
C ASP A 9 7.78 20.64 -1.68
N GLY A 10 7.72 19.36 -2.01
CA GLY A 10 7.49 18.28 -1.05
C GLY A 10 8.64 18.17 -0.06
N TRP A 11 8.34 18.08 1.24
CA TRP A 11 9.36 18.03 2.30
C TRP A 11 10.28 16.79 2.21
N ALA A 12 9.82 15.71 1.59
CA ALA A 12 10.58 14.47 1.41
C ALA A 12 11.04 14.29 -0.05
N SER A 13 10.74 15.23 -0.94
CA SER A 13 10.99 15.09 -2.37
C SER A 13 12.49 15.08 -2.68
N ALA A 14 12.91 14.20 -3.59
CA ALA A 14 14.26 14.19 -4.14
C ALA A 14 14.57 15.40 -5.04
N THR A 15 13.56 16.18 -5.43
CA THR A 15 13.74 17.41 -6.23
C THR A 15 13.66 18.69 -5.40
N ASN A 16 13.51 18.56 -4.07
CA ASN A 16 13.51 19.70 -3.17
C ASN A 16 14.91 20.33 -3.12
N THR A 17 15.03 21.58 -3.58
CA THR A 17 16.32 22.30 -3.66
C THR A 17 16.71 23.02 -2.37
N GLY A 18 15.79 23.11 -1.39
CA GLY A 18 16.02 23.84 -0.14
C GLY A 18 16.49 22.96 1.01
N ASN A 19 15.90 21.76 1.17
CA ASN A 19 16.24 20.83 2.25
C ASN A 19 15.88 19.39 1.85
N LEU A 20 16.88 18.59 1.49
CA LEU A 20 16.68 17.18 1.16
C LEU A 20 16.58 16.33 2.43
N LEU A 21 15.52 15.54 2.54
CA LEU A 21 15.39 14.53 3.58
C LEU A 21 16.56 13.53 3.50
N PHE A 22 17.32 13.38 4.59
CA PHE A 22 18.52 12.54 4.64
C PHE A 22 19.57 12.86 3.54
N SER A 23 19.64 14.12 3.10
CA SER A 23 20.53 14.61 2.04
C SER A 23 20.26 14.05 0.64
N THR A 24 19.21 13.25 0.44
CA THR A 24 18.86 12.65 -0.86
C THR A 24 17.41 12.89 -1.28
N GLY A 25 16.50 13.02 -0.32
CA GLY A 25 15.07 12.89 -0.55
C GLY A 25 14.66 11.46 -0.90
N VAL A 26 13.37 11.26 -1.18
CA VAL A 26 12.78 9.97 -1.52
C VAL A 26 12.67 9.82 -3.03
N ILE A 27 13.19 8.71 -3.54
CA ILE A 27 13.08 8.32 -4.95
C ILE A 27 11.98 7.26 -5.05
N ASP A 28 10.86 7.65 -5.64
CA ASP A 28 9.75 6.75 -5.94
C ASP A 28 9.28 7.05 -7.36
N PHE A 29 9.75 6.32 -8.37
CA PHE A 29 9.51 6.69 -9.76
C PHE A 29 8.04 6.55 -10.18
N ALA A 30 7.41 5.43 -9.79
CA ALA A 30 6.08 5.05 -10.27
C ALA A 30 5.08 4.73 -9.13
N GLY A 31 5.45 4.93 -7.87
CA GLY A 31 4.51 4.88 -6.75
C GLY A 31 4.60 3.62 -5.91
N SER A 32 5.77 2.98 -5.82
CA SER A 32 5.99 1.85 -4.88
C SER A 32 5.65 2.28 -3.44
N GLY A 33 6.07 3.47 -3.04
CA GLY A 33 5.72 4.05 -1.74
C GLY A 33 4.37 4.76 -1.77
N VAL A 34 4.26 5.78 -2.62
CA VAL A 34 3.11 6.72 -2.64
C VAL A 34 1.78 6.04 -2.94
N VAL A 35 1.79 5.01 -3.79
CA VAL A 35 0.58 4.29 -4.24
C VAL A 35 0.49 2.92 -3.58
N HIS A 36 1.44 2.04 -3.85
CA HIS A 36 1.34 0.63 -3.44
C HIS A 36 1.50 0.44 -1.92
N MET A 37 2.51 1.03 -1.29
CA MET A 37 2.71 0.90 0.15
C MET A 37 1.61 1.62 0.93
N VAL A 38 1.22 2.84 0.53
CA VAL A 38 0.09 3.55 1.16
C VAL A 38 -1.20 2.74 1.06
N GLY A 39 -1.56 2.28 -0.14
CA GLY A 39 -2.76 1.46 -0.35
C GLY A 39 -2.70 0.14 0.42
N GLY A 40 -1.53 -0.51 0.42
CA GLY A 40 -1.30 -1.77 1.14
C GLY A 40 -1.44 -1.64 2.66
N ILE A 41 -0.85 -0.60 3.25
CA ILE A 41 -0.94 -0.34 4.70
C ILE A 41 -2.36 0.09 5.09
N ALA A 42 -3.02 0.93 4.29
CA ALA A 42 -4.43 1.27 4.52
C ALA A 42 -5.33 0.03 4.45
N GLY A 43 -5.13 -0.84 3.45
CA GLY A 43 -5.84 -2.10 3.31
C GLY A 43 -5.56 -3.08 4.45
N LEU A 44 -4.31 -3.16 4.93
CA LEU A 44 -3.93 -3.97 6.10
C LEU A 44 -4.68 -3.50 7.34
N TRP A 45 -4.67 -2.20 7.63
CA TRP A 45 -5.39 -1.66 8.78
C TRP A 45 -6.89 -1.86 8.67
N GLY A 46 -7.47 -1.65 7.48
CA GLY A 46 -8.89 -1.95 7.24
C GLY A 46 -9.22 -3.41 7.52
N ALA A 47 -8.43 -4.35 7.01
CA ALA A 47 -8.64 -5.78 7.23
C ALA A 47 -8.42 -6.20 8.70
N LEU A 48 -7.48 -5.57 9.40
CA LEU A 48 -7.21 -5.84 10.82
C LEU A 48 -8.35 -5.35 11.70
N ILE A 49 -8.88 -4.15 11.44
CA ILE A 49 -9.96 -3.53 12.21
C ILE A 49 -11.28 -4.26 11.99
N GLU A 50 -11.63 -4.57 10.74
CA GLU A 50 -12.86 -5.30 10.41
C GLU A 50 -12.80 -6.76 10.87
N GLY A 51 -11.59 -7.33 10.87
CA GLY A 51 -11.36 -8.72 11.22
C GLY A 51 -11.60 -9.69 10.06
N PRO A 52 -11.45 -11.00 10.30
CA PRO A 52 -11.53 -12.00 9.26
C PRO A 52 -12.98 -12.27 8.82
N ARG A 53 -13.15 -12.48 7.51
CA ARG A 53 -14.40 -12.99 6.95
C ARG A 53 -14.81 -14.31 7.62
N ILE A 54 -16.12 -14.53 7.78
CA ILE A 54 -16.67 -15.80 8.25
C ILE A 54 -16.17 -16.94 7.35
N GLY A 55 -15.67 -18.02 7.96
CA GLY A 55 -15.12 -19.17 7.23
C GLY A 55 -13.71 -18.96 6.67
N ARG A 56 -13.03 -17.83 6.95
CA ARG A 56 -11.62 -17.63 6.57
C ARG A 56 -10.67 -18.59 7.30
N PHE A 57 -11.02 -18.96 8.54
CA PHE A 57 -10.25 -19.86 9.39
C PHE A 57 -11.14 -21.00 9.90
N ASP A 58 -10.60 -22.22 9.97
CA ASP A 58 -11.28 -23.39 10.54
C ASP A 58 -11.29 -23.35 12.09
N HIS A 59 -11.94 -24.33 12.73
CA HIS A 59 -12.01 -24.42 14.20
C HIS A 59 -10.63 -24.58 14.88
N SER A 60 -9.60 -24.99 14.13
CA SER A 60 -8.21 -25.06 14.59
C SER A 60 -7.39 -23.80 14.24
N GLY A 61 -8.03 -22.75 13.71
CA GLY A 61 -7.40 -21.49 13.31
C GLY A 61 -6.62 -21.56 11.99
N ARG A 62 -6.70 -22.67 11.25
CA ARG A 62 -5.98 -22.81 9.98
C ARG A 62 -6.70 -22.05 8.87
N ALA A 63 -5.93 -21.42 7.99
CA ALA A 63 -6.48 -20.68 6.87
C ALA A 63 -7.19 -21.60 5.87
N VAL A 64 -8.42 -21.25 5.52
CA VAL A 64 -9.21 -21.94 4.49
C VAL A 64 -9.15 -21.12 3.19
N THR A 65 -8.78 -21.76 2.09
CA THR A 65 -8.69 -21.10 0.77
C THR A 65 -10.07 -20.66 0.29
N LEU A 66 -10.21 -19.36 0.01
CA LEU A 66 -11.41 -18.80 -0.60
C LEU A 66 -11.18 -18.65 -2.10
N ARG A 67 -11.98 -19.34 -2.92
CA ARG A 67 -11.82 -19.35 -4.39
C ARG A 67 -12.22 -18.00 -4.99
N GLY A 68 -11.53 -17.58 -6.03
CA GLY A 68 -11.92 -16.40 -6.82
C GLY A 68 -13.28 -16.59 -7.49
N HIS A 69 -14.05 -15.51 -7.58
CA HIS A 69 -15.43 -15.54 -8.10
C HIS A 69 -15.52 -15.54 -9.62
N SER A 70 -14.54 -14.97 -10.33
CA SER A 70 -14.48 -14.91 -11.80
C SER A 70 -13.04 -14.87 -12.27
N ALA A 71 -12.63 -15.81 -13.13
CA ALA A 71 -11.28 -15.83 -13.69
C ALA A 71 -11.10 -14.76 -14.78
N SER A 72 -12.13 -14.50 -15.59
CA SER A 72 -12.05 -13.52 -16.68
C SER A 72 -11.82 -12.10 -16.18
N LEU A 73 -12.43 -11.71 -15.04
CA LEU A 73 -12.24 -10.39 -14.44
C LEU A 73 -10.86 -10.21 -13.78
N VAL A 74 -10.17 -11.29 -13.43
CA VAL A 74 -8.83 -11.21 -12.83
C VAL A 74 -7.74 -11.00 -13.89
N VAL A 75 -7.98 -11.46 -15.12
CA VAL A 75 -7.02 -11.39 -16.23
C VAL A 75 -7.21 -10.12 -17.07
N LEU A 76 -8.39 -9.49 -17.01
CA LEU A 76 -8.65 -8.19 -17.66
C LEU A 76 -8.02 -7.06 -16.84
#